data_AF-A0A8T7CII2-F1
#
_entry.id   AF-A0A8T7CII2-F1
#
_cell.length_a   1.000
_cell.length_b   1.000
_cell.length_c   1.000
_cell.angle_alpha   90.00
_cell.angle_beta   90.00
_cell.angle_gamma   90.00
#
_symmetry.space_group_name_H-M   'P 1'
#
loop_
_entity.id
_entity.type
_entity.pdbx_description
1 polymer ?
#
loop_
_entity_poly.entity_id
_entity_poly.type
_entity_poly.pdbx_seq_one_letter_code
_entity_poly.pdbx_strand_id
1 'polypeptide(L)'
;MSRSVYLRTAAVFLLLVSGACSRGGEVPVAAVEADDNGTGEAETYAADSLAAPPDVAGVPADADITASGLASRLLVAGSGSEHPGPESSVEVHYTGWTTDGQMFDSSRKRGKTAVFPLNRVIAGWTEGLQLMVVGEQRRFWIPAELAYANSSRPGAPQGMLVFDVELIDIKD
;
A
#
# COMPACT_ATOMS: atom_id res chain seq x y z
N MET A 1 -49.98 28.33 5.44
CA MET A 1 -50.12 28.83 6.82
C MET A 1 -50.11 27.66 7.79
N SER A 2 -49.11 27.54 8.68
CA SER A 2 -49.30 27.52 10.14
C SER A 2 -47.95 27.26 10.83
N ARG A 3 -47.72 27.97 11.93
CA ARG A 3 -46.47 28.11 12.68
C ARG A 3 -46.40 27.06 13.82
N SER A 4 -45.18 26.69 14.20
CA SER A 4 -44.72 26.27 15.56
C SER A 4 -43.23 25.95 15.41
N VAL A 5 -42.23 26.72 15.83
CA VAL A 5 -41.89 27.34 17.14
C VAL A 5 -41.98 26.35 18.30
N TYR A 6 -40.86 25.69 18.60
CA TYR A 6 -40.52 25.33 19.98
C TYR A 6 -39.04 25.62 20.26
N LEU A 7 -38.86 26.66 21.06
CA LEU A 7 -37.64 27.11 21.71
C LEU A 7 -37.68 26.56 23.15
N ARG A 8 -36.70 25.75 23.57
CA ARG A 8 -36.45 25.42 25.00
C ARG A 8 -34.94 25.25 25.21
N THR A 9 -34.26 26.29 25.65
CA THR A 9 -33.86 26.59 27.04
C THR A 9 -32.55 25.90 27.43
N ALA A 10 -31.55 26.76 27.70
CA ALA A 10 -30.20 26.47 28.12
C ALA A 10 -30.11 25.85 29.53
N ALA A 11 -29.02 25.12 29.77
CA ALA A 11 -28.46 24.94 31.12
C ALA A 11 -26.94 25.03 31.04
N VAL A 12 -26.44 26.19 31.44
CA VAL A 12 -25.03 26.46 31.77
C VAL A 12 -24.78 25.93 33.18
N PHE A 13 -23.81 25.03 33.36
CA PHE A 13 -23.29 24.70 34.69
C PHE A 13 -21.78 24.96 34.70
N LEU A 14 -21.44 26.08 35.36
CA LEU A 14 -20.09 26.53 35.70
C LEU A 14 -19.74 25.96 37.09
N LEU A 15 -18.69 25.17 37.20
CA LEU A 15 -18.07 24.80 38.48
C LEU A 15 -16.56 25.00 38.38
N LEU A 16 -16.10 26.03 39.09
CA LEU A 16 -14.69 26.33 39.39
C LEU A 16 -14.26 25.51 40.61
N VAL A 17 -13.22 24.70 40.49
CA VAL A 17 -12.43 24.21 41.62
C VAL A 17 -10.95 24.37 41.29
N SER A 18 -10.28 25.24 42.05
CA SER A 18 -8.82 25.41 42.05
C SER A 18 -8.18 24.47 43.08
N GLY A 19 -7.06 23.83 42.72
CA GLY A 19 -6.21 23.10 43.67
C GLY A 19 -5.15 22.25 42.95
N ALA A 20 -3.88 22.40 43.34
CA ALA A 20 -2.71 22.15 42.52
C ALA A 20 -1.95 20.82 42.79
N CYS A 21 -1.05 20.51 41.84
CA CYS A 21 0.19 19.71 41.94
C CYS A 21 0.12 18.18 42.09
N SER A 22 0.63 17.48 41.06
CA SER A 22 1.86 16.65 41.09
C SER A 22 1.73 15.24 40.45
N ARG A 23 2.47 15.05 39.35
CA ARG A 23 3.37 13.90 39.06
C ARG A 23 2.79 12.55 38.58
N GLY A 24 3.31 12.10 37.43
CA GLY A 24 3.20 10.75 36.87
C GLY A 24 1.90 10.56 36.08
N GLY A 25 1.89 10.24 34.80
CA GLY A 25 2.67 9.21 34.14
C GLY A 25 1.82 7.94 34.03
N GLU A 26 0.80 7.96 33.16
CA GLU A 26 0.25 6.79 32.46
C GLU A 26 -0.84 7.28 31.50
N VAL A 27 -0.69 6.99 30.21
CA VAL A 27 -1.74 7.23 29.21
C VAL A 27 -2.68 6.03 29.27
N PRO A 28 -3.98 6.21 29.60
CA PRO A 28 -4.92 5.10 29.57
C PRO A 28 -5.24 4.76 28.11
N VAL A 29 -4.93 3.53 27.72
CA VAL A 29 -5.36 2.92 26.46
C VAL A 29 -6.87 2.72 26.57
N ALA A 30 -7.65 3.65 26.03
CA ALA A 30 -9.08 3.50 25.91
C ALA A 30 -9.35 2.41 24.86
N ALA A 31 -9.91 1.28 25.34
CA ALA A 31 -10.57 0.31 24.51
C ALA A 31 -11.67 1.02 23.71
N VAL A 32 -11.55 0.97 22.38
CA VAL A 32 -12.64 1.36 21.48
C VAL A 32 -13.29 0.06 21.04
N GLU A 33 -14.49 -0.15 21.55
CA GLU A 33 -15.35 -1.27 21.21
C GLU A 33 -15.76 -1.18 19.74
N ALA A 34 -15.80 -2.33 19.08
CA ALA A 34 -16.23 -2.47 17.70
C ALA A 34 -17.74 -2.25 17.59
N ASP A 35 -18.15 -1.35 16.70
CA ASP A 35 -19.52 -1.29 16.19
C ASP A 35 -19.49 -1.34 14.66
N ASP A 36 -20.50 -2.03 14.14
CA ASP A 36 -20.69 -2.56 12.80
C ASP A 36 -21.11 -1.47 11.80
N ASN A 37 -20.37 -1.30 10.70
CA ASN A 37 -21.00 -0.92 9.44
C ASN A 37 -20.16 -1.30 8.22
N GLY A 38 -20.62 -2.32 7.49
CA GLY A 38 -20.11 -2.68 6.18
C GLY A 38 -20.26 -1.53 5.18
N THR A 39 -19.12 -0.99 4.75
CA THR A 39 -18.97 -0.21 3.52
C THR A 39 -17.57 -0.52 3.02
N GLY A 40 -17.41 -0.84 1.74
CA GLY A 40 -16.09 -1.05 1.13
C GLY A 40 -15.25 0.21 1.27
N GLU A 41 -14.44 0.25 2.31
CA GLU A 41 -13.46 1.31 2.53
C GLU A 41 -12.35 1.06 1.53
N ALA A 42 -12.12 2.04 0.65
CA ALA A 42 -10.85 2.16 -0.05
C ALA A 42 -9.78 2.20 1.06
N GLU A 43 -9.20 1.05 1.33
CA GLU A 43 -8.21 0.84 2.38
C GLU A 43 -7.16 1.92 2.19
N THR A 44 -7.00 2.79 3.18
CA THR A 44 -6.06 3.90 3.11
C THR A 44 -4.66 3.31 2.99
N TYR A 45 -4.15 3.20 1.76
CA TYR A 45 -2.81 2.75 1.48
C TYR A 45 -1.83 3.77 2.04
N ALA A 46 -1.29 3.47 3.22
CA ALA A 46 -0.12 4.15 3.72
C ALA A 46 1.06 3.66 2.87
N ALA A 47 1.44 4.43 1.85
CA ALA A 47 2.54 4.14 0.93
C ALA A 47 3.83 3.70 1.64
N ASP A 48 4.04 4.17 2.88
CA ASP A 48 5.23 3.89 3.69
C ASP A 48 5.07 2.74 4.71
N SER A 49 3.93 2.04 4.70
CA SER A 49 3.72 0.88 5.58
C SER A 49 4.60 -0.30 5.17
N LEU A 50 5.28 -0.91 6.15
CA LEU A 50 6.00 -2.18 5.98
C LEU A 50 5.11 -3.41 6.25
N ALA A 51 3.88 -3.19 6.74
CA ALA A 51 2.94 -4.27 6.99
C ALA A 51 2.42 -4.83 5.66
N ALA A 52 2.18 -6.14 5.62
CA ALA A 52 1.56 -6.77 4.46
C ALA A 52 0.13 -6.23 4.27
N PRO A 53 -0.26 -5.87 3.04
CA PRO A 53 -1.64 -5.50 2.77
C PRO A 53 -2.59 -6.70 2.92
N PRO A 54 -3.88 -6.48 3.18
CA PRO A 54 -4.82 -7.57 3.46
C PRO A 54 -5.09 -8.47 2.23
N ASP A 55 -4.88 -7.97 1.03
CA ASP A 55 -5.03 -8.70 -0.23
C ASP A 55 -3.73 -9.38 -0.72
N VAL A 56 -2.70 -9.53 0.13
CA VAL A 56 -1.50 -10.34 -0.24
C VAL A 56 -1.84 -11.82 -0.48
N ALA A 57 -2.90 -12.33 0.13
CA ALA A 57 -3.24 -13.74 0.08
C ALA A 57 -3.68 -14.22 -1.31
N GLY A 58 -4.10 -13.32 -2.19
CA GLY A 58 -4.63 -13.70 -3.50
C GLY A 58 -4.93 -12.50 -4.39
N VAL A 59 -5.13 -12.77 -5.68
CA VAL A 59 -5.52 -11.75 -6.66
C VAL A 59 -6.98 -11.35 -6.40
N PRO A 60 -7.28 -10.08 -6.14
CA PRO A 60 -8.65 -9.61 -5.96
C PRO A 60 -9.39 -9.52 -7.30
N ALA A 61 -10.73 -9.54 -7.24
CA ALA A 61 -11.59 -9.66 -8.43
C ALA A 61 -11.56 -8.44 -9.37
N ASP A 62 -11.17 -7.28 -8.85
CA ASP A 62 -11.04 -6.00 -9.55
C ASP A 62 -9.60 -5.70 -9.98
N ALA A 63 -8.68 -6.66 -9.87
CA ALA A 63 -7.34 -6.52 -10.45
C ALA A 63 -7.40 -6.66 -11.98
N ASP A 64 -6.62 -5.83 -12.67
CA ASP A 64 -6.39 -5.96 -14.10
C ASP A 64 -5.40 -7.09 -14.36
N ILE A 65 -5.78 -8.04 -15.23
CA ILE A 65 -4.98 -9.23 -15.55
C ILE A 65 -4.54 -9.17 -17.01
N THR A 66 -3.22 -9.23 -17.24
CA THR A 66 -2.65 -9.26 -18.58
C THR A 66 -2.68 -10.68 -19.18
N ALA A 67 -2.38 -10.80 -20.46
CA ALA A 67 -2.33 -12.11 -21.14
C ALA A 67 -1.26 -13.06 -20.58
N SER A 68 -0.21 -12.55 -19.92
CA SER A 68 0.82 -13.35 -19.27
C SER A 68 0.40 -13.87 -17.89
N GLY A 69 -0.74 -13.39 -17.37
CA GLY A 69 -1.24 -13.69 -16.03
C GLY A 69 -0.71 -12.74 -14.95
N LEU A 70 0.06 -11.70 -15.30
CA LEU A 70 0.37 -10.63 -14.37
C LEU A 70 -0.92 -9.93 -13.95
N ALA A 71 -1.21 -9.92 -12.66
CA ALA A 71 -2.32 -9.15 -12.12
C ALA A 71 -1.80 -7.87 -11.45
N SER A 72 -2.53 -6.77 -11.61
CA SER A 72 -2.15 -5.49 -11.00
C SER A 72 -3.33 -4.63 -10.62
N ARG A 73 -3.14 -3.71 -9.67
CA ARG A 73 -4.12 -2.70 -9.29
C ARG A 73 -3.44 -1.36 -9.02
N LEU A 74 -3.98 -0.30 -9.61
CA LEU A 74 -3.58 1.08 -9.30
C LEU A 74 -3.96 1.43 -7.86
N LEU A 75 -2.97 1.83 -7.05
CA LEU A 75 -3.17 2.31 -5.68
C LEU A 75 -3.22 3.83 -5.64
N VAL A 76 -2.27 4.48 -6.32
CA VAL A 76 -2.17 5.93 -6.44
C VAL A 76 -1.82 6.28 -7.88
N ALA A 77 -2.62 7.15 -8.50
CA ALA A 77 -2.34 7.65 -9.84
C ALA A 77 -1.05 8.48 -9.86
N GLY A 78 -0.18 8.22 -10.82
CA GLY A 78 0.99 9.06 -11.07
C GLY A 78 0.64 10.35 -11.80
N SER A 79 1.65 11.20 -11.97
CA SER A 79 1.52 12.49 -12.65
C SER A 79 2.17 12.52 -14.03
N GLY A 80 2.92 11.47 -14.39
CA GLY A 80 3.57 11.33 -15.69
C GLY A 80 2.64 10.88 -16.82
N SER A 81 3.15 10.98 -18.05
CA SER A 81 2.52 10.41 -19.25
C SER A 81 3.44 9.44 -20.00
N GLU A 82 4.69 9.34 -19.55
CA GLU A 82 5.71 8.48 -20.13
C GLU A 82 5.76 7.15 -19.37
N HIS A 83 6.00 6.09 -20.13
CA HIS A 83 6.14 4.73 -19.63
C HIS A 83 7.57 4.25 -19.84
N PRO A 84 8.17 3.51 -18.89
CA PRO A 84 9.49 2.91 -19.10
C PRO A 84 9.49 2.00 -20.33
N GLY A 85 10.61 1.98 -21.07
CA GLY A 85 10.86 0.96 -22.08
C GLY A 85 11.39 -0.35 -21.46
N PRO A 86 11.39 -1.47 -22.20
CA PRO A 86 11.86 -2.77 -21.68
C PRO A 86 13.34 -2.80 -21.29
N GLU A 87 14.14 -1.83 -21.76
CA GLU A 87 15.57 -1.69 -21.44
C GLU A 87 15.87 -0.49 -20.54
N SER A 88 14.86 0.31 -20.18
CA SER A 88 15.04 1.47 -19.30
C SER A 88 15.52 1.04 -17.91
N SER A 89 16.25 1.92 -17.24
CA SER A 89 16.47 1.81 -15.81
C SER A 89 15.39 2.60 -15.08
N VAL A 90 14.84 2.06 -13.99
CA VAL A 90 13.83 2.77 -13.19
C VAL A 90 14.31 2.95 -11.77
N GLU A 91 13.97 4.08 -11.16
CA GLU A 91 14.12 4.30 -9.73
C GLU A 91 12.78 4.09 -9.05
N VAL A 92 12.75 3.24 -8.02
CA VAL A 92 11.51 2.85 -7.35
C VAL A 92 11.65 2.82 -5.83
N HIS A 93 10.54 3.06 -5.16
CA HIS A 93 10.27 2.40 -3.89
C HIS A 93 9.47 1.12 -4.14
N TYR A 94 9.76 0.09 -3.37
CA TYR A 94 9.01 -1.15 -3.37
C TYR A 94 9.06 -1.85 -2.01
N THR A 95 8.07 -2.69 -1.79
CA THR A 95 8.04 -3.75 -0.77
C THR A 95 7.44 -5.01 -1.40
N GLY A 96 8.03 -6.17 -1.10
CA GLY A 96 7.62 -7.48 -1.61
C GLY A 96 7.27 -8.44 -0.49
N TRP A 97 6.17 -9.18 -0.67
CA TRP A 97 5.66 -10.18 0.26
C TRP A 97 5.36 -11.50 -0.46
N THR A 98 5.49 -12.61 0.26
CA THR A 98 4.85 -13.88 -0.11
C THR A 98 3.37 -13.85 0.27
N THR A 99 2.57 -14.75 -0.30
CA THR A 99 1.10 -14.76 -0.09
C THR A 99 0.67 -15.08 1.34
N ASP A 100 1.57 -15.57 2.18
CA ASP A 100 1.37 -15.73 3.62
C ASP A 100 1.64 -14.44 4.42
N GLY A 101 1.93 -13.33 3.74
CA GLY A 101 2.18 -12.01 4.33
C GLY A 101 3.61 -11.80 4.83
N GLN A 102 4.54 -12.73 4.59
CA GLN A 102 5.94 -12.52 4.96
C GLN A 102 6.63 -11.57 3.99
N MET A 103 7.07 -10.42 4.49
CA MET A 103 7.92 -9.50 3.73
C MET A 103 9.30 -10.12 3.52
N PHE A 104 9.71 -10.30 2.27
CA PHE A 104 11.04 -10.81 1.94
C PHE A 104 12.01 -9.71 1.51
N ASP A 105 11.51 -8.59 0.98
CA ASP A 105 12.37 -7.47 0.56
C ASP A 105 11.62 -6.13 0.62
N SER A 106 12.34 -5.05 0.92
CA SER A 106 11.80 -3.68 0.90
C SER A 106 12.90 -2.64 0.78
N SER A 107 12.73 -1.74 -0.18
CA SER A 107 13.54 -0.51 -0.28
C SER A 107 13.27 0.47 0.87
N ARG A 108 12.02 0.56 1.33
CA ARG A 108 11.62 1.45 2.43
C ARG A 108 12.24 1.04 3.74
N LYS A 109 12.33 -0.26 4.01
CA LYS A 109 13.09 -0.81 5.15
C LYS A 109 14.56 -0.40 5.13
N ARG A 110 15.14 -0.16 3.94
CA ARG A 110 16.51 0.34 3.78
C ARG A 110 16.62 1.87 3.81
N GLY A 111 15.50 2.60 3.84
CA GLY A 111 15.45 4.06 3.87
C GLY A 111 15.93 4.74 2.59
N LYS A 112 16.00 4.03 1.46
CA LYS A 112 16.42 4.60 0.18
C LYS A 112 15.77 3.88 -1.00
N THR A 113 15.59 4.62 -2.10
CA THR A 113 15.14 4.09 -3.38
C THR A 113 16.12 3.05 -3.93
N ALA A 114 15.63 2.23 -4.86
CA ALA A 114 16.42 1.25 -5.59
C ALA A 114 16.33 1.53 -7.08
N VAL A 115 17.44 1.34 -7.80
CA VAL A 115 17.50 1.47 -9.25
C VAL A 115 17.63 0.10 -9.89
N PHE A 116 16.76 -0.21 -10.84
CA PHE A 116 16.75 -1.49 -11.53
C PHE A 116 16.72 -1.30 -13.05
N PRO A 117 17.62 -1.95 -13.80
CA PRO A 117 17.46 -2.09 -15.25
C PRO A 117 16.40 -3.15 -15.55
N LEU A 118 15.36 -2.80 -16.31
CA LEU A 118 14.19 -3.65 -16.53
C LEU A 118 14.50 -4.95 -17.29
N ASN A 119 15.63 -5.00 -18.01
CA ASN A 119 16.10 -6.22 -18.67
C ASN A 119 16.90 -7.18 -17.76
N ARG A 120 17.02 -6.90 -16.45
CA ARG A 120 17.71 -7.78 -15.48
C ARG A 120 16.91 -8.11 -14.23
N VAL A 121 15.61 -7.83 -14.25
CA VAL A 121 14.66 -8.19 -13.18
C VAL A 121 13.78 -9.36 -13.61
N ILE A 122 12.90 -9.81 -12.71
CA ILE A 122 11.92 -10.85 -13.03
C ILE A 122 10.96 -10.38 -14.13
N ALA A 123 10.47 -11.29 -14.96
CA ALA A 123 9.64 -10.96 -16.12
C ALA A 123 8.39 -10.14 -15.75
N GLY A 124 7.77 -10.43 -14.59
CA GLY A 124 6.62 -9.66 -14.10
C GLY A 124 6.96 -8.20 -13.77
N TRP A 125 8.18 -7.91 -13.31
CA TRP A 125 8.64 -6.53 -13.11
C TRP A 125 8.93 -5.85 -14.45
N THR A 126 9.60 -6.55 -15.37
CA THR A 126 9.85 -6.04 -16.72
C THR A 126 8.54 -5.63 -17.38
N GLU A 127 7.52 -6.49 -17.35
CA GLU A 127 6.19 -6.20 -17.92
C GLU A 127 5.45 -5.13 -17.12
N GLY A 128 5.32 -5.31 -15.81
CA GLY A 128 4.45 -4.47 -14.97
C GLY A 128 4.90 -3.02 -14.88
N LEU A 129 6.21 -2.76 -14.82
CA LEU A 129 6.72 -1.39 -14.70
C LEU A 129 6.55 -0.58 -15.98
N GLN A 130 6.48 -1.24 -17.15
CA GLN A 130 6.13 -0.59 -18.41
C GLN A 130 4.67 -0.10 -18.44
N LEU A 131 3.81 -0.55 -17.52
CA LEU A 131 2.42 -0.11 -17.40
C LEU A 131 2.24 1.11 -16.50
N MET A 132 3.31 1.51 -15.80
CA MET A 132 3.28 2.61 -14.82
C MET A 132 3.79 3.91 -15.42
N VAL A 133 3.39 5.02 -14.81
CA VAL A 133 3.99 6.35 -15.04
C VAL A 133 4.67 6.87 -13.77
N VAL A 134 5.55 7.86 -13.90
CA VAL A 134 6.22 8.48 -12.74
C VAL A 134 5.20 9.02 -11.72
N GLY A 135 5.48 8.78 -10.44
CA GLY A 135 4.63 9.11 -9.29
C GLY A 135 3.53 8.08 -9.01
N GLU A 136 3.36 7.08 -9.86
CA GLU A 136 2.33 6.05 -9.68
C GLU A 136 2.72 5.05 -8.61
N GLN A 137 1.73 4.61 -7.82
CA GLN A 137 1.84 3.45 -6.96
C GLN A 137 0.91 2.35 -7.43
N ARG A 138 1.45 1.16 -7.64
CA ARG A 138 0.74 0.00 -8.15
C ARG A 138 1.07 -1.24 -7.35
N ARG A 139 0.06 -2.05 -7.06
CA ARG A 139 0.23 -3.41 -6.55
C ARG A 139 0.30 -4.39 -7.70
N PHE A 140 1.21 -5.35 -7.61
CA PHE A 140 1.36 -6.46 -8.54
C PHE A 140 1.24 -7.78 -7.79
N TRP A 141 0.50 -8.72 -8.36
CA TRP A 141 0.54 -10.13 -7.99
C TRP A 141 1.17 -10.89 -9.15
N ILE A 142 2.38 -11.37 -8.94
CA ILE A 142 3.24 -11.93 -9.97
C ILE A 142 3.24 -13.46 -9.81
N PRO A 143 2.65 -14.22 -10.76
CA PRO A 143 2.71 -15.67 -10.75
C PRO A 143 4.15 -16.19 -10.71
N ALA A 144 4.35 -17.39 -10.17
CA ALA A 144 5.69 -17.97 -10.01
C ALA A 144 6.48 -18.02 -11.34
N GLU A 145 5.81 -18.30 -12.45
CA GLU A 145 6.39 -18.37 -13.80
C GLU A 145 6.97 -17.03 -14.28
N LEU A 146 6.39 -15.91 -13.83
CA LEU A 146 6.88 -14.55 -14.11
C LEU A 146 7.84 -14.04 -13.02
N ALA A 147 8.11 -14.86 -12.00
CA ALA A 147 8.96 -14.56 -10.87
C ALA A 147 10.20 -15.48 -10.84
N TYR A 148 10.27 -16.41 -9.88
CA TYR A 148 11.45 -17.25 -9.61
C TYR A 148 11.23 -18.74 -9.86
N ALA A 149 10.15 -19.18 -10.52
CA ALA A 149 9.87 -20.61 -10.75
C ALA A 149 11.06 -21.38 -11.37
N ASN A 150 11.80 -20.72 -12.28
CA ASN A 150 12.96 -21.29 -12.96
C ASN A 150 14.31 -20.91 -12.31
N SER A 151 14.30 -20.28 -11.14
CA SER A 151 15.52 -19.85 -10.46
C SER A 151 16.15 -21.00 -9.68
N SER A 152 17.42 -21.29 -9.95
CA SER A 152 18.23 -22.20 -9.15
C SER A 152 18.85 -21.53 -7.92
N ARG A 153 18.51 -20.27 -7.63
CA ARG A 153 19.11 -19.48 -6.55
C ARG A 153 18.60 -20.00 -5.19
N PRO A 154 19.49 -20.47 -4.30
CA PRO A 154 19.11 -20.85 -2.95
C PRO A 154 18.47 -19.67 -2.20
N GLY A 155 17.33 -19.90 -1.56
CA GLY A 155 16.62 -18.89 -0.76
C GLY A 155 15.80 -17.88 -1.57
N ALA A 156 15.59 -18.09 -2.88
CA ALA A 156 14.62 -17.30 -3.62
C ALA A 156 13.19 -17.57 -3.09
N PRO A 157 12.34 -16.52 -2.98
CA PRO A 157 10.92 -16.70 -2.70
C PRO A 157 10.26 -17.64 -3.71
N GLN A 158 9.28 -18.43 -3.26
CA GLN A 158 8.55 -19.39 -4.08
C GLN A 158 7.08 -19.01 -4.22
N GLY A 159 6.46 -19.49 -5.29
CA GLY A 159 5.05 -19.24 -5.55
C GLY A 159 4.78 -17.83 -6.10
N MET A 160 3.55 -17.38 -5.93
CA MET A 160 3.13 -16.03 -6.31
C MET A 160 3.75 -15.01 -5.35
N LEU A 161 4.22 -13.89 -5.89
CA LEU A 161 4.79 -12.79 -5.12
C LEU A 161 3.92 -11.54 -5.26
N VAL A 162 3.75 -10.82 -4.17
CA VAL A 162 3.00 -9.57 -4.14
C VAL A 162 3.96 -8.41 -3.94
N PHE A 163 3.85 -7.38 -4.76
CA PHE A 163 4.69 -6.20 -4.69
C PHE A 163 3.85 -4.94 -4.71
N ASP A 164 4.14 -4.03 -3.79
CA ASP A 164 3.77 -2.63 -3.94
C ASP A 164 4.97 -1.89 -4.49
N VAL A 165 4.76 -1.16 -5.57
CA VAL A 165 5.82 -0.39 -6.24
C VAL A 165 5.36 1.04 -6.44
N GLU A 166 6.23 1.98 -6.12
CA GLU A 166 6.13 3.40 -6.42
C GLU A 166 7.22 3.76 -7.43
N LEU A 167 6.82 4.23 -8.61
CA LEU A 167 7.76 4.64 -9.64
C LEU A 167 8.21 6.09 -9.40
N ILE A 168 9.49 6.26 -9.06
CA ILE A 168 10.07 7.57 -8.71
C ILE A 168 10.61 8.27 -9.95
N ASP A 169 11.30 7.53 -10.83
CA ASP A 169 11.97 8.11 -12.00
C ASP A 169 12.22 7.05 -13.09
N ILE A 170 12.34 7.52 -14.34
CA ILE A 170 12.74 6.73 -15.51
C ILE A 170 14.09 7.26 -15.98
N LYS A 171 15.09 6.37 -16.05
CA LYS A 171 16.47 6.67 -16.41
C LYS A 171 16.80 6.05 -17.76
N ASP A 172 17.15 6.91 -18.70
CA ASP A 172 17.59 6.57 -20.07
C ASP A 172 19.12 6.49 -20.19
#